data_AF-D6RLG9-F1
#
_entry.id   AF-D6RLG9-F1
#
_cell.length_a   1.000
_cell.length_b   1.000
_cell.length_c   1.000
_cell.angle_alpha   90.00
_cell.angle_beta   90.00
_cell.angle_gamma   90.00
#
_symmetry.space_group_name_H-M   'P 1'
#
loop_
_entity.id
_entity.type
_entity.pdbx_description
1 polymer ?
#
loop_
_entity_poly.entity_id
_entity_poly.type
_entity_poly.pdbx_seq_one_letter_code
_entity_poly.pdbx_strand_id
1 'polypeptide(L)'
;MSGDFAKLNEAQKKEAKAFINKAHSKGKLPKAAAANPSQKTIFSEGGFRLERRQAVPNDGGARKVAVEQNGPRNGRSTTVAQTKVLPGYPTDSVPPSGKIRNRLQASLKFGKETYIKPQRRLDHDRRVAEGQQQKRETLLKKHNEGIMARAAAGNTRKGKT
;
A
#
# COMPACT_ATOMS: atom_id res chain seq x y z
N MET A 1 11.66 19.67 -6.45
CA MET A 1 10.63 20.02 -7.45
C MET A 1 10.04 18.73 -8.03
N SER A 2 8.75 18.46 -7.81
CA SER A 2 8.00 17.47 -8.59
C SER A 2 7.87 18.03 -10.00
N GLY A 3 8.62 17.46 -10.96
CA GLY A 3 8.50 17.87 -12.36
C GLY A 3 7.09 17.60 -12.88
N ASP A 4 6.61 18.45 -13.78
CA ASP A 4 5.29 18.35 -14.36
C ASP A 4 5.01 16.95 -14.92
N PHE A 5 3.78 16.47 -14.71
CA PHE A 5 3.33 15.21 -15.29
C PHE A 5 3.14 15.38 -16.79
N ALA A 6 3.62 14.42 -17.57
CA ALA A 6 3.44 14.42 -19.01
C ALA A 6 1.94 14.38 -19.38
N LYS A 7 1.53 15.23 -20.32
CA LYS A 7 0.23 15.12 -20.97
C LYS A 7 0.32 14.01 -22.02
N LEU A 8 -0.11 12.80 -21.65
CA LEU A 8 -0.09 11.65 -22.54
C LEU A 8 -1.41 11.48 -23.30
N ASN A 9 -1.32 11.05 -24.56
CA ASN A 9 -2.47 10.54 -25.30
C ASN A 9 -2.83 9.10 -24.85
N GLU A 10 -3.97 8.57 -25.31
CA GLU A 10 -4.45 7.25 -24.89
C GLU A 10 -3.51 6.10 -25.30
N ALA A 11 -2.86 6.19 -26.46
CA ALA A 11 -1.88 5.19 -26.91
C ALA A 11 -0.66 5.16 -25.96
N GLN A 12 -0.10 6.31 -25.63
CA GLN A 12 1.02 6.45 -24.70
C GLN A 12 0.64 6.00 -23.28
N LYS A 13 -0.59 6.28 -22.82
CA LYS A 13 -1.08 5.74 -21.54
C LYS A 13 -1.17 4.22 -21.56
N LYS A 14 -1.61 3.62 -22.68
CA LYS A 14 -1.66 2.16 -22.83
C LYS A 14 -0.26 1.54 -22.79
N GLU A 15 0.72 2.14 -23.47
CA GLU A 15 2.11 1.72 -23.43
C GLU A 15 2.73 1.86 -22.03
N ALA A 16 2.53 3.01 -21.36
CA ALA A 16 2.99 3.23 -20.00
C ALA A 16 2.37 2.22 -19.01
N LYS A 17 1.08 1.91 -19.17
CA LYS A 17 0.40 0.87 -18.38
C LYS A 17 1.01 -0.52 -18.63
N ALA A 18 1.32 -0.86 -19.88
CA ALA A 18 1.96 -2.11 -20.24
C ALA A 18 3.38 -2.20 -19.65
N PHE A 19 4.15 -1.11 -19.71
CA PHE A 19 5.45 -0.99 -19.07
C PHE A 19 5.37 -1.24 -17.55
N ILE A 20 4.40 -0.62 -16.85
CA ILE A 20 4.17 -0.84 -15.42
C ILE A 20 3.86 -2.32 -15.12
N ASN A 21 3.04 -2.97 -15.94
CA ASN A 21 2.72 -4.39 -15.78
C ASN A 21 3.95 -5.28 -16.00
N LYS A 22 4.80 -4.95 -16.97
CA LYS A 22 6.04 -5.68 -17.24
C LYS A 22 7.06 -5.49 -16.13
N ALA A 23 7.19 -4.28 -15.59
CA ALA A 23 8.02 -4.02 -14.42
C ALA A 23 7.51 -4.78 -13.17
N HIS A 24 6.20 -4.93 -13.04
CA HIS A 24 5.58 -5.74 -11.98
C HIS A 24 5.91 -7.22 -12.12
N SER A 25 5.71 -7.82 -13.30
CA SER A 25 5.99 -9.24 -13.54
C SER A 25 7.48 -9.57 -13.42
N LYS A 26 8.37 -8.65 -13.81
CA LYS A 26 9.82 -8.79 -13.65
C LYS A 26 10.35 -8.49 -12.23
N GLY A 27 9.46 -8.27 -11.25
CA GLY A 27 9.85 -8.01 -9.85
C GLY A 27 10.63 -6.70 -9.63
N LYS A 28 10.49 -5.71 -10.53
CA LYS A 28 11.27 -4.46 -10.50
C LYS A 28 10.64 -3.38 -9.60
N LEU A 29 9.32 -3.43 -9.38
CA LEU A 29 8.62 -2.43 -8.58
C LEU A 29 9.08 -2.38 -7.11
N PRO A 30 9.20 -3.50 -6.37
CA PRO A 30 9.72 -3.46 -5.01
C PRO A 30 11.16 -2.95 -4.96
N LYS A 31 11.99 -3.32 -5.95
CA LYS A 31 13.37 -2.81 -6.05
C LYS A 31 13.40 -1.29 -6.19
N ALA A 32 12.52 -0.70 -6.99
CA ALA A 32 12.41 0.76 -7.10
C ALA A 32 11.93 1.43 -5.80
N ALA A 33 11.09 0.74 -5.02
CA ALA A 33 10.62 1.24 -3.73
C ALA A 33 11.60 0.99 -2.56
N ALA A 34 12.71 0.29 -2.76
CA ALA A 34 13.67 -0.05 -1.71
C ALA A 34 14.51 1.17 -1.26
N ALA A 35 14.99 1.12 -0.01
CA ALA A 35 15.78 2.17 0.63
C ALA A 35 17.27 2.19 0.23
N ASN A 36 17.59 1.84 -1.03
CA ASN A 36 18.98 1.84 -1.49
C ASN A 36 19.25 3.12 -2.32
N PRO A 37 20.37 3.84 -2.14
CA PRO A 37 20.65 5.08 -2.88
C PRO A 37 21.42 4.87 -4.21
N SER A 38 22.04 3.71 -4.43
CA SER A 38 23.07 3.55 -5.48
C SER A 38 22.56 3.55 -6.93
N GLN A 39 21.34 3.07 -7.19
CA GLN A 39 20.81 2.89 -8.54
C GLN A 39 19.54 3.74 -8.77
N LYS A 40 19.65 4.76 -9.62
CA LYS A 40 18.54 5.63 -10.03
C LYS A 40 17.57 4.91 -10.96
N THR A 41 18.04 4.37 -12.07
CA THR A 41 17.19 3.66 -13.04
C THR A 41 17.21 2.16 -12.77
N ILE A 42 16.05 1.61 -12.41
CA ILE A 42 15.90 0.20 -11.99
C ILE A 42 15.54 -0.71 -13.15
N PHE A 43 14.81 -0.16 -14.12
CA PHE A 43 14.34 -0.88 -15.28
C PHE A 43 14.04 0.11 -16.40
N SER A 44 14.49 -0.16 -17.61
CA SER A 44 14.21 0.64 -18.80
C SER A 44 13.85 -0.27 -19.94
N GLU A 45 12.78 0.05 -20.65
CA GLU A 45 12.36 -0.72 -21.83
C GLU A 45 11.53 0.16 -22.75
N GLY A 46 11.87 0.14 -24.05
CA GLY A 46 11.25 1.01 -25.04
C GLY A 46 11.43 2.49 -24.68
N GLY A 47 10.34 3.25 -24.78
CA GLY A 47 10.31 4.69 -24.46
C GLY A 47 10.19 5.03 -22.97
N PHE A 48 10.27 4.04 -22.06
CA PHE A 48 9.99 4.26 -20.64
C PHE A 48 11.09 3.74 -19.72
N ARG A 49 11.21 4.37 -18.55
CA ARG A 49 12.08 3.96 -17.47
C ARG A 49 11.41 4.06 -16.11
N LEU A 50 11.71 3.08 -15.25
CA LEU A 50 11.32 3.02 -13.86
C LEU A 50 12.49 3.55 -13.03
N GLU A 51 12.25 4.67 -12.38
CA GLU A 51 13.25 5.34 -11.55
C GLU A 51 12.91 5.25 -10.07
N ARG A 52 13.97 5.09 -9.28
CA ARG A 52 13.98 5.46 -7.87
C ARG A 52 14.27 6.95 -7.79
N ARG A 53 13.37 7.69 -7.15
CA ARG A 53 13.57 9.08 -6.80
C ARG A 53 13.69 9.20 -5.29
N GLN A 54 14.73 9.90 -4.84
CA GLN A 54 14.79 10.33 -3.45
C GLN A 54 13.60 11.28 -3.20
N ALA A 55 12.92 11.09 -2.07
CA ALA A 55 12.05 12.14 -1.60
C ALA A 55 12.92 13.33 -1.14
N VAL A 56 12.31 14.51 -1.08
CA VAL A 56 12.99 15.75 -0.69
C VAL A 56 13.56 15.58 0.73
N PRO A 57 14.69 16.21 1.10
CA PRO A 57 15.36 15.98 2.40
C PRO A 57 14.45 16.05 3.64
N ASN A 58 13.38 16.86 3.59
CA ASN A 58 12.45 17.04 4.71
C ASN A 58 11.25 16.07 4.70
N ASP A 59 11.25 15.06 3.84
CA ASP A 59 10.10 14.17 3.62
C ASP A 59 10.10 12.93 4.53
N GLY A 60 10.82 13.00 5.65
CA GLY A 60 10.83 12.00 6.72
C GLY A 60 11.31 10.61 6.31
N GLY A 61 12.16 10.50 5.28
CA GLY A 61 12.60 9.21 4.74
C GLY A 61 11.62 8.56 3.77
N ALA A 62 10.65 9.32 3.23
CA ALA A 62 9.82 8.87 2.14
C ALA A 62 10.66 8.42 0.93
N ARG A 63 10.13 7.46 0.17
CA ARG A 63 10.77 6.94 -1.04
C ARG A 63 9.85 7.17 -2.22
N LYS A 64 10.36 7.61 -3.36
CA LYS A 64 9.53 7.84 -4.56
C LYS A 64 9.88 6.85 -5.65
N VAL A 65 8.85 6.31 -6.28
CA VAL A 65 8.96 5.48 -7.48
C VAL A 65 8.30 6.25 -8.60
N ALA A 66 9.06 6.51 -9.66
CA ALA A 66 8.59 7.24 -10.83
C ALA A 66 8.68 6.36 -12.07
N VAL A 67 7.71 6.49 -12.96
CA VAL A 67 7.83 6.07 -14.35
C VAL A 67 8.04 7.34 -15.14
N GLU A 68 9.07 7.34 -15.97
CA GLU A 68 9.39 8.44 -16.85
C GLU A 68 9.33 7.98 -18.30
N GLN A 69 8.88 8.88 -19.16
CA GLN A 69 9.04 8.73 -20.59
C GLN A 69 10.37 9.36 -20.99
N ASN A 70 11.13 8.64 -21.81
CA ASN A 70 12.35 9.14 -22.42
C ASN A 70 11.99 10.31 -23.33
N GLY A 71 12.65 11.46 -23.16
CA GLY A 71 12.50 12.57 -24.08
C GLY A 71 13.10 12.24 -25.46
N PRO A 72 12.73 12.99 -26.52
CA PRO A 72 13.44 12.90 -27.79
C PRO A 72 14.92 13.19 -27.56
N ARG A 73 15.83 12.41 -28.19
CA ARG A 73 17.31 12.42 -28.04
C ARG A 73 17.84 13.69 -27.35
N ASN A 74 18.31 13.56 -26.11
CA ASN A 74 18.84 14.60 -25.21
C ASN A 74 17.81 15.44 -24.41
N GLY A 75 16.52 15.22 -24.58
CA GLY A 75 15.46 15.90 -23.85
C GLY A 75 15.33 15.45 -22.39
N ARG A 76 14.90 16.39 -21.53
CA ARG A 76 14.47 16.08 -20.15
C ARG A 76 13.40 14.99 -20.18
N SER A 77 13.66 13.90 -19.47
CA SER A 77 12.67 12.87 -19.20
C SER A 77 11.46 13.45 -18.47
N THR A 78 10.26 13.05 -18.88
CA THR A 78 9.02 13.57 -18.31
C THR A 78 8.38 12.53 -17.40
N THR A 79 7.91 12.94 -16.23
CA THR A 79 7.29 12.01 -15.28
C THR A 79 5.90 11.64 -15.81
N VAL A 80 5.61 10.36 -16.04
CA VAL A 80 4.28 9.90 -16.49
C VAL A 80 3.43 9.35 -15.35
N ALA A 81 4.09 8.77 -14.35
CA ALA A 81 3.43 8.27 -13.15
C ALA A 81 4.41 8.36 -11.97
N GLN A 82 3.90 8.66 -10.78
CA GLN A 82 4.70 8.71 -9.57
C GLN A 82 3.91 8.21 -8.37
N THR A 83 4.56 7.43 -7.53
CA THR A 83 4.03 7.06 -6.24
C THR A 83 5.06 7.26 -5.14
N LYS A 84 4.60 7.78 -4.01
CA LYS A 84 5.39 8.05 -2.82
C LYS A 84 5.08 7.01 -1.77
N VAL A 85 6.10 6.27 -1.36
CA VAL A 85 6.06 5.39 -0.20
C VAL A 85 6.31 6.25 1.03
N LEU A 86 5.30 6.38 1.88
CA LEU A 86 5.39 7.19 3.08
C LEU A 86 6.28 6.51 4.15
N PRO A 87 6.83 7.29 5.08
CA PRO A 87 7.57 6.78 6.23
C PRO A 87 6.72 5.78 7.03
N GLY A 88 7.36 4.78 7.63
CA GLY A 88 6.70 3.73 8.42
C GLY A 88 6.57 2.37 7.72
N TYR A 89 7.09 2.22 6.49
CA TYR A 89 7.61 0.92 6.07
C TYR A 89 9.02 0.78 6.66
N PRO A 90 9.32 -0.30 7.43
CA PRO A 90 10.68 -0.60 7.89
C PRO A 90 11.70 -0.48 6.75
N THR A 91 12.95 -0.13 7.06
CA THR A 91 14.03 0.03 6.07
C THR A 91 14.17 -1.20 5.17
N ASP A 92 13.96 -2.38 5.75
CA ASP A 92 14.06 -3.68 5.07
C ASP A 92 12.72 -4.13 4.45
N SER A 93 11.63 -3.39 4.67
CA SER A 93 10.32 -3.67 4.14
C SER A 93 10.00 -2.77 2.95
N VAL A 94 9.55 -3.40 1.86
CA VAL A 94 9.04 -2.74 0.67
C VAL A 94 7.54 -3.03 0.53
N PRO A 95 6.74 -2.05 0.08
CA PRO A 95 5.34 -2.30 -0.17
C PRO A 95 5.15 -3.46 -1.17
N PRO A 96 4.07 -4.24 -1.05
CA PRO A 96 3.79 -5.30 -2.01
C PRO A 96 3.79 -4.79 -3.45
N SER A 97 4.41 -5.55 -4.36
CA SER A 97 4.55 -5.17 -5.78
C SER A 97 3.22 -4.76 -6.41
N GLY A 98 2.12 -5.47 -6.09
CA GLY A 98 0.78 -5.13 -6.58
C GLY A 98 0.24 -3.79 -6.07
N LYS A 99 0.59 -3.41 -4.83
CA LYS A 99 0.20 -2.11 -4.25
C LYS A 99 0.93 -0.96 -4.95
N ILE A 100 2.21 -1.15 -5.26
CA ILE A 100 3.01 -0.19 -6.05
C ILE A 100 2.44 -0.06 -7.46
N ARG A 101 2.19 -1.19 -8.14
CA ARG A 101 1.59 -1.24 -9.47
C ARG A 101 0.28 -0.46 -9.55
N ASN A 102 -0.65 -0.77 -8.65
CA ASN A 102 -1.98 -0.15 -8.66
C ASN A 102 -1.90 1.37 -8.42
N ARG A 103 -0.97 1.82 -7.56
CA ARG A 103 -0.77 3.27 -7.31
C ARG A 103 -0.11 3.99 -8.48
N LEU A 104 0.87 3.36 -9.14
CA LEU A 104 1.44 3.90 -10.38
C LEU A 104 0.39 4.01 -11.49
N GLN A 105 -0.46 3.00 -11.66
CA GLN A 105 -1.56 3.05 -12.65
C GLN A 105 -2.59 4.12 -12.30
N ALA A 106 -2.92 4.30 -11.01
CA ALA A 106 -3.77 5.40 -10.59
C ALA A 106 -3.13 6.76 -10.87
N SER A 107 -1.83 6.90 -10.60
CA SER A 107 -1.08 8.12 -10.91
C SER A 107 -1.10 8.44 -12.41
N LEU A 108 -0.89 7.43 -13.26
CA LEU A 108 -0.97 7.55 -14.71
C LEU A 108 -2.36 7.98 -15.19
N LYS A 109 -3.42 7.43 -14.59
CA LYS A 109 -4.81 7.76 -14.94
C LYS A 109 -5.17 9.20 -14.57
N PHE A 110 -4.76 9.64 -13.39
CA PHE A 110 -5.15 10.95 -12.83
C PHE A 110 -4.14 12.07 -13.09
N GLY A 111 -2.97 11.76 -13.66
CA GLY A 111 -1.91 12.73 -13.91
C GLY A 111 -1.36 13.39 -12.64
N LYS A 112 -1.37 12.69 -11.51
CA LYS A 112 -0.93 13.24 -10.20
C LYS A 112 -0.18 12.23 -9.37
N GLU A 113 0.67 12.72 -8.46
CA GLU A 113 1.39 11.87 -7.51
C GLU A 113 0.40 11.14 -6.60
N THR A 114 0.66 9.86 -6.37
CA THR A 114 -0.10 9.04 -5.42
C THR A 114 0.78 8.65 -4.24
N TYR A 115 0.18 8.10 -3.18
CA TYR A 115 0.93 7.66 -2.01
C TYR A 115 0.55 6.25 -1.55
N ILE A 116 1.52 5.58 -0.94
CA ILE A 116 1.38 4.29 -0.30
C ILE A 116 1.61 4.51 1.20
N LYS A 117 0.53 4.40 1.97
CA LYS A 117 0.58 4.36 3.43
C LYS A 117 1.06 2.97 3.91
N PRO A 118 1.89 2.89 4.96
CA PRO A 118 2.10 1.64 5.67
C PRO A 118 0.75 1.15 6.21
N GLN A 119 0.54 -0.15 6.15
CA GLN A 119 -0.69 -0.76 6.62
C GLN A 119 -0.61 -0.77 8.14
N ARG A 120 -1.44 0.02 8.83
CA ARG A 120 -1.59 -0.02 10.29
C ARG A 120 -2.28 -1.34 10.67
N ARG A 121 -1.59 -2.47 10.52
CA ARG A 121 -2.13 -3.79 10.91
C ARG A 121 -2.33 -3.86 12.42
N LEU A 122 -1.43 -3.28 13.20
CA LEU A 122 -1.48 -3.27 14.66
C LEU A 122 -2.80 -2.70 15.22
N ASP A 123 -3.30 -1.58 14.68
CA ASP A 123 -4.53 -0.95 15.17
C ASP A 123 -5.81 -1.68 14.75
N HIS A 124 -5.77 -2.46 13.66
CA HIS A 124 -6.92 -3.23 13.18
C HIS A 124 -7.04 -4.54 13.96
N ASP A 125 -5.94 -5.26 14.10
CA ASP A 125 -5.90 -6.53 14.82
C ASP A 125 -6.23 -6.32 16.31
N ARG A 126 -5.74 -5.23 16.91
CA ARG A 126 -6.11 -4.81 18.27
C ARG A 126 -7.61 -4.55 18.41
N ARG A 127 -8.21 -3.78 17.49
CA ARG A 127 -9.67 -3.51 17.52
C ARG A 127 -10.52 -4.76 17.31
N VAL A 128 -10.07 -5.68 16.46
CA VAL A 128 -10.75 -6.97 16.25
C VAL A 128 -10.64 -7.84 17.50
N ALA A 129 -9.48 -7.90 18.15
CA ALA A 129 -9.28 -8.63 19.40
C ALA A 129 -10.12 -8.05 20.56
N GLU A 130 -10.10 -6.73 20.74
CA GLU A 130 -10.93 -6.01 21.72
C GLU A 130 -12.42 -6.25 21.47
N GLY A 131 -12.86 -6.20 20.22
CA GLY A 131 -14.25 -6.50 19.84
C GLY A 131 -14.67 -7.94 20.09
N GLN A 132 -13.76 -8.91 20.00
CA GLN A 132 -14.04 -10.31 20.36
C GLN A 132 -14.09 -10.54 21.87
N GLN A 133 -13.23 -9.87 22.64
CA GLN A 133 -13.23 -9.94 24.10
C GLN A 133 -14.51 -9.33 24.69
N GLN A 134 -14.94 -8.16 24.22
CA GLN A 134 -16.20 -7.55 24.65
C GLN A 134 -17.41 -8.44 24.36
N LYS A 135 -17.43 -9.13 23.22
CA LYS A 135 -18.48 -10.13 22.91
C LYS A 135 -18.46 -11.32 23.87
N ARG A 136 -17.28 -11.81 24.26
CA ARG A 136 -17.15 -12.90 25.24
C ARG A 136 -17.62 -12.45 26.62
N GLU A 137 -17.23 -11.27 27.06
CA GLU A 137 -17.63 -10.72 28.37
C GLU A 137 -19.13 -10.48 28.47
N THR A 138 -19.75 -9.93 27.43
CA THR A 138 -21.20 -9.72 27.38
C THR A 138 -21.98 -11.04 27.37
N LEU A 139 -21.49 -12.06 26.66
CA LEU A 139 -22.07 -13.40 26.70
C LEU A 139 -21.92 -14.07 28.06
N LEU A 140 -20.76 -13.94 28.72
CA LEU A 140 -20.52 -14.46 30.06
C LEU A 140 -21.40 -13.78 31.10
N LYS A 141 -21.57 -12.45 31.04
CA LYS A 141 -22.49 -11.72 31.92
C LYS A 141 -23.94 -12.20 31.74
N LYS A 142 -24.43 -12.29 30.50
CA LYS A 142 -25.78 -12.82 30.21
C LYS A 142 -25.97 -14.26 30.68
N HIS A 143 -24.94 -15.10 30.53
CA HIS A 143 -24.99 -16.48 30.99
C HIS A 143 -25.06 -16.56 32.53
N ASN A 144 -24.23 -15.77 33.23
CA ASN A 144 -24.21 -15.72 34.68
C ASN A 144 -25.51 -15.12 35.25
N GLU A 145 -26.03 -14.06 34.63
CA GLU A 145 -27.36 -13.50 34.95
C GLU A 145 -28.46 -14.54 34.75
N GLY A 146 -28.42 -15.31 33.64
CA GLY A 146 -29.36 -16.39 33.38
C GLY A 146 -29.23 -17.58 34.34
N ILE A 147 -28.03 -17.87 34.85
CA ILE A 147 -27.81 -18.89 35.90
C ILE A 147 -28.37 -18.38 37.23
N MET A 148 -28.05 -17.15 37.62
CA MET A 148 -28.54 -16.53 38.86
C MET A 148 -30.07 -16.39 38.85
N ALA A 149 -30.67 -16.01 37.73
CA ALA A 149 -32.11 -15.92 37.57
C ALA A 149 -32.80 -17.30 37.70
N ARG A 150 -32.18 -18.37 37.17
CA ARG A 150 -32.68 -19.75 37.31
C ARG A 150 -32.52 -20.28 38.74
N ALA A 151 -31.44 -19.91 39.43
CA ALA A 151 -31.22 -20.24 40.83
C ALA A 151 -32.23 -19.52 41.74
N ALA A 152 -32.51 -18.24 41.49
CA ALA A 152 -33.51 -17.46 42.22
C ALA A 152 -34.96 -17.95 41.98
N ALA A 153 -35.25 -18.47 40.78
CA ALA A 153 -36.54 -19.06 40.44
C ALA A 153 -36.73 -20.51 40.95
N GLY A 154 -35.78 -21.07 41.71
CA GLY A 154 -35.89 -22.42 42.30
C GLY A 154 -35.87 -23.58 41.30
N ASN A 155 -35.60 -23.32 40.02
CA ASN A 155 -35.77 -24.30 38.95
C ASN A 155 -34.46 -25.05 38.69
N THR A 156 -34.05 -25.88 39.65
CA THR A 156 -32.93 -26.82 39.47
C THR A 156 -33.47 -28.15 38.93
N ARG A 157 -33.01 -28.53 37.73
CA ARG A 157 -33.38 -29.79 37.09
C ARG A 157 -32.81 -30.93 37.93
N LYS A 158 -33.62 -31.55 38.80
CA LYS A 158 -33.26 -32.77 39.52
C LYS A 158 -32.84 -33.81 38.48
N GLY A 159 -31.57 -34.21 38.50
CA GLY A 159 -31.08 -35.33 37.72
C GLY A 159 -31.85 -36.59 38.11
N LYS A 160 -32.42 -37.28 37.11
CA LYS A 160 -32.84 -38.67 37.25
C LYS A 160 -31.56 -39.52 37.32
N THR A 161 -31.26 -40.05 38.51
CA THR A 161 -30.46 -41.27 38.66
C THR A 161 -31.21 -42.45 38.09
#